data_AF-A0A857FS49-F1
#
_entry.id   AF-A0A857FS49-F1
#
_cell.length_a   1.000
_cell.length_b   1.000
_cell.length_c   1.000
_cell.angle_alpha   90.00
_cell.angle_beta   90.00
_cell.angle_gamma   90.00
#
_symmetry.space_group_name_H-M   'P 1'
#
loop_
_entity.id
_entity.type
_entity.pdbx_description
1 polymer ?
#
loop_
_entity_poly.entity_id
_entity_poly.type
_entity_poly.pdbx_seq_one_letter_code
_entity_poly.pdbx_strand_id
1 'polypeptide(L)'
;MGPQTTAHAWGIDTRFAQSTPCRVEMSINQTTFLAHMPEMIQAGLFNTQVTPALQKQIPHYLMNTLQIDVTPGFVHALFTQRGAPASCHFDWFYTAPDGTRHPMVSFDMTRAADARIDWAHLRFGDMAAATRNPVIDPRFDALVNQETVDVTIALGRATPDTDLPPPSNAGKGAR
;
A
#
# COMPACT_ATOMS: atom_id res chain seq x y z
N MET A 1 15.89 -21.57 -1.31
CA MET A 1 14.79 -20.70 -1.75
C MET A 1 13.63 -20.96 -0.80
N GLY A 2 13.21 -19.95 -0.03
CA GLY A 2 12.02 -20.08 0.82
C GLY A 2 10.74 -20.13 -0.01
N PRO A 3 9.60 -20.55 0.56
CA PRO A 3 8.31 -20.50 -0.13
C PRO A 3 8.03 -19.06 -0.59
N GLN A 4 7.74 -18.88 -1.88
CA GLN A 4 7.33 -17.59 -2.41
C GLN A 4 5.97 -17.24 -1.81
N THR A 5 5.89 -16.09 -1.13
CA THR A 5 4.61 -15.59 -0.59
C THR A 5 3.87 -14.78 -1.65
N THR A 6 2.55 -14.64 -1.51
CA THR A 6 1.72 -13.83 -2.43
C THR A 6 2.24 -12.40 -2.59
N ALA A 7 2.78 -11.81 -1.52
CA ALA A 7 3.42 -10.50 -1.59
C ALA A 7 4.64 -10.48 -2.56
N HIS A 8 5.47 -11.52 -2.56
CA HIS A 8 6.58 -11.64 -3.52
C HIS A 8 6.05 -11.79 -4.96
N ALA A 9 4.94 -12.49 -5.14
CA ALA A 9 4.30 -12.60 -6.46
C ALA A 9 3.85 -11.23 -6.99
N TRP A 10 3.33 -10.35 -6.12
CA TRP A 10 2.95 -8.98 -6.50
C TRP A 10 4.13 -8.00 -6.64
N GLY A 11 5.36 -8.51 -6.66
CA GLY A 11 6.57 -7.71 -6.82
C GLY A 11 7.06 -7.03 -5.55
N ILE A 12 6.57 -7.44 -4.37
CA ILE A 12 7.07 -6.96 -3.09
C ILE A 12 8.24 -7.82 -2.62
N ASP A 13 9.42 -7.23 -2.55
CA ASP A 13 10.58 -7.83 -1.92
C ASP A 13 10.75 -7.28 -0.51
N THR A 14 10.93 -8.16 0.48
CA THR A 14 11.24 -7.76 1.86
C THR A 14 12.61 -8.26 2.27
N ARG A 15 13.44 -7.37 2.78
CA ARG A 15 14.74 -7.70 3.38
C ARG A 15 14.72 -7.35 4.86
N PHE A 16 14.68 -8.39 5.68
CA PHE A 16 14.88 -8.28 7.11
C PHE A 16 16.38 -8.20 7.38
N ALA A 17 16.90 -7.00 7.65
CA ALA A 17 18.18 -6.90 8.30
C ALA A 17 17.94 -7.19 9.79
N GLN A 18 18.20 -8.43 10.23
CA GLN A 18 18.36 -8.77 11.66
C GLN A 18 19.60 -8.05 12.19
N SER A 19 19.50 -6.73 12.28
CA SER A 19 20.53 -5.80 12.66
C SER A 19 20.12 -5.13 13.96
N THR A 20 21.10 -4.67 14.72
CA THR A 20 20.87 -3.78 15.86
C THR A 20 21.50 -2.44 15.47
N PRO A 21 20.72 -1.38 15.24
CA PRO A 21 19.26 -1.28 15.40
C PRO A 21 18.45 -2.06 14.33
N CYS A 22 17.22 -2.47 14.65
CA CYS A 22 16.35 -3.20 13.70
C CYS A 22 15.96 -2.30 12.52
N ARG A 23 16.13 -2.84 11.31
CA ARG A 23 15.68 -2.22 10.07
C ARG A 23 15.05 -3.26 9.13
N VAL A 24 13.91 -2.90 8.56
CA VAL A 24 13.22 -3.67 7.54
C VAL A 24 13.13 -2.81 6.28
N GLU A 25 13.69 -3.30 5.19
CA GLU A 25 13.52 -2.68 3.88
C GLU A 25 12.50 -3.49 3.08
N MET A 26 11.51 -2.79 2.53
CA MET A 26 10.55 -3.34 1.58
C MET A 26 10.65 -2.57 0.27
N SER A 27 10.50 -3.28 -0.84
CA SER A 27 10.58 -2.69 -2.17
C SER A 27 9.49 -3.22 -3.06
N ILE A 28 8.86 -2.36 -3.84
CA ILE A 28 7.93 -2.77 -4.91
C ILE A 28 8.67 -2.67 -6.24
N ASN A 29 8.81 -3.79 -6.97
CA ASN A 29 9.28 -3.74 -8.35
C ASN A 29 8.12 -3.29 -9.25
N GLN A 30 8.20 -2.10 -9.85
CA GLN A 30 7.10 -1.52 -10.61
C GLN A 30 6.69 -2.39 -11.81
N THR A 31 7.66 -2.97 -12.52
CA THR A 31 7.37 -3.82 -13.69
C THR A 31 6.64 -5.09 -13.29
N THR A 32 7.13 -5.78 -12.25
CA THR A 32 6.46 -6.98 -11.72
C THR A 32 5.09 -6.65 -11.14
N PHE A 33 5.00 -5.57 -10.34
CA PHE A 33 3.75 -5.11 -9.75
C PHE A 33 2.67 -4.85 -10.81
N LEU A 34 3.00 -4.10 -11.87
CA LEU A 34 2.06 -3.82 -12.96
C LEU A 34 1.66 -5.09 -13.73
N ALA A 35 2.56 -6.06 -13.88
CA ALA A 35 2.25 -7.34 -14.52
C ALA A 35 1.23 -8.17 -13.71
N HIS A 36 1.22 -8.04 -12.39
CA HIS A 36 0.31 -8.76 -11.48
C HIS A 36 -0.95 -7.98 -11.10
N MET A 37 -1.16 -6.76 -11.64
CA MET A 37 -2.38 -5.97 -11.42
C MET A 37 -3.69 -6.73 -11.70
N PRO A 38 -3.82 -7.53 -12.78
CA PRO A 38 -5.04 -8.31 -13.01
C PRO A 38 -5.37 -9.27 -11.86
N GLU A 39 -4.36 -9.92 -11.28
CA GLU A 39 -4.53 -10.84 -10.16
C GLU A 39 -4.95 -10.10 -8.88
N MET A 40 -4.36 -8.93 -8.61
CA MET A 40 -4.72 -8.11 -7.46
C MET A 40 -6.15 -7.54 -7.56
N ILE A 41 -6.61 -7.20 -8.77
CA ILE A 41 -8.01 -6.82 -9.01
C ILE A 41 -8.95 -8.02 -8.74
N GLN A 42 -8.60 -9.22 -9.20
CA GLN A 42 -9.37 -10.44 -8.93
C GLN A 42 -9.41 -10.80 -7.44
N ALA A 43 -8.33 -10.52 -6.71
CA ALA A 43 -8.25 -10.68 -5.26
C ALA A 43 -9.04 -9.61 -4.49
N GLY A 44 -9.61 -8.60 -5.17
CA GLY A 44 -10.38 -7.52 -4.56
C GLY A 44 -9.54 -6.42 -3.89
N LEU A 45 -8.21 -6.41 -4.10
CA LEU A 45 -7.33 -5.36 -3.56
C LEU A 45 -7.50 -4.03 -4.28
N PHE A 46 -7.82 -4.07 -5.57
CA PHE A 46 -8.11 -2.90 -6.39
C PHE A 46 -9.48 -3.02 -7.03
N ASN A 47 -10.14 -1.88 -7.22
CA ASN A 47 -11.45 -1.80 -7.86
C ASN A 47 -11.37 -2.27 -9.34
N THR A 48 -12.38 -2.98 -9.82
CA THR A 48 -12.53 -3.39 -11.23
C THR A 48 -12.59 -2.23 -12.21
N GLN A 49 -12.90 -1.01 -11.74
CA GLN A 49 -12.85 0.23 -12.53
C GLN A 49 -11.41 0.65 -12.90
N VAL A 50 -10.38 0.02 -12.30
CA VAL A 50 -8.97 0.24 -12.66
C VAL A 50 -8.65 -0.44 -13.99
N THR A 51 -8.97 0.24 -15.09
CA THR A 51 -8.73 -0.26 -16.45
C THR A 51 -7.23 -0.34 -16.77
N PRO A 52 -6.80 -1.18 -17.74
CA PRO A 52 -5.39 -1.24 -18.16
C PRO A 52 -4.82 0.11 -18.62
N ALA A 53 -5.66 0.98 -19.19
CA ALA A 53 -5.25 2.33 -19.57
C ALA A 53 -4.95 3.18 -18.32
N LEU A 54 -5.80 3.08 -17.29
CA LEU A 54 -5.61 3.78 -16.03
C LEU A 54 -4.37 3.26 -15.29
N GLN A 55 -4.12 1.95 -15.28
CA GLN A 55 -2.92 1.35 -14.67
C GLN A 55 -1.60 1.94 -15.20
N LYS A 56 -1.54 2.24 -16.51
CA LYS A 56 -0.37 2.88 -17.12
C LYS A 56 -0.21 4.35 -16.74
N GLN A 57 -1.30 5.01 -16.38
CA GLN A 57 -1.31 6.43 -16.02
C GLN A 57 -0.98 6.65 -14.55
N ILE A 58 -1.30 5.69 -13.68
CA ILE A 58 -1.18 5.85 -12.22
C ILE A 58 -0.41 4.76 -11.47
N PRO A 59 0.78 4.36 -11.94
CA PRO A 59 1.54 3.31 -11.28
C PRO A 59 1.93 3.64 -9.84
N HIS A 60 2.29 4.89 -9.52
CA HIS A 60 2.77 5.26 -8.18
C HIS A 60 1.61 5.35 -7.17
N TYR A 61 0.44 5.83 -7.58
CA TYR A 61 -0.77 5.81 -6.77
C TYR A 61 -1.19 4.38 -6.40
N LEU A 62 -1.15 3.46 -7.38
CA LEU A 62 -1.48 2.05 -7.14
C LEU A 62 -0.45 1.39 -6.21
N MET A 63 0.85 1.66 -6.41
CA MET A 63 1.90 1.20 -5.50
C MET A 63 1.76 1.78 -4.09
N ASN A 64 1.38 3.06 -3.96
CA ASN A 64 1.12 3.71 -2.66
C ASN A 64 -0.06 3.04 -1.94
N THR A 65 -1.12 2.73 -2.68
CA THR A 65 -2.31 2.06 -2.13
C THR A 65 -1.96 0.65 -1.65
N LEU A 66 -1.25 -0.13 -2.47
CA LEU A 66 -0.76 -1.45 -2.07
C LEU A 66 0.12 -1.34 -0.82
N GLN A 67 1.06 -0.39 -0.81
CA GLN A 67 1.96 -0.15 0.32
C GLN A 67 1.16 0.08 1.60
N ILE A 68 0.17 0.97 1.60
CA ILE A 68 -0.66 1.24 2.78
C ILE A 68 -1.43 -0.01 3.23
N ASP A 69 -1.95 -0.81 2.29
CA ASP A 69 -2.76 -1.99 2.59
C ASP A 69 -1.92 -3.14 3.20
N VAL A 70 -0.73 -3.41 2.65
CA VAL A 70 0.09 -4.57 3.07
C VAL A 70 1.02 -4.28 4.24
N THR A 71 1.42 -3.02 4.45
CA THR A 71 2.35 -2.64 5.53
C THR A 71 1.88 -3.11 6.92
N PRO A 72 0.61 -2.94 7.30
CA PRO A 72 0.06 -3.48 8.55
C PRO A 72 0.41 -4.97 8.78
N GLY A 73 0.24 -5.80 7.76
CA GLY A 73 0.52 -7.23 7.86
C GLY A 73 2.00 -7.53 8.12
N PHE A 74 2.91 -6.83 7.42
CA PHE A 74 4.35 -6.99 7.64
C PHE A 74 4.81 -6.53 9.03
N VAL A 75 4.31 -5.38 9.47
CA VAL A 75 4.61 -4.83 10.79
C VAL A 75 4.14 -5.78 11.88
N HIS A 76 2.88 -6.21 11.81
CA HIS A 76 2.31 -7.11 12.81
C HIS A 76 3.01 -8.48 12.82
N ALA A 77 3.30 -9.03 11.64
CA ALA A 77 4.04 -10.29 11.51
C ALA A 77 5.47 -10.20 12.10
N LEU A 78 6.12 -9.03 12.07
CA LEU A 78 7.40 -8.85 12.74
C LEU A 78 7.25 -8.87 14.28
N PHE A 79 6.30 -8.09 14.82
CA PHE A 79 6.20 -7.90 16.27
C PHE A 79 5.53 -9.08 17.02
N THR A 80 4.84 -9.96 16.30
CA THR A 80 4.30 -11.22 16.83
C THR A 80 5.33 -12.35 16.92
N GLN A 81 6.51 -12.21 16.28
CA GLN A 81 7.56 -13.22 16.36
C GLN A 81 8.17 -13.30 17.76
N ARG A 82 8.55 -14.52 18.17
CA ARG A 82 9.30 -14.73 19.40
C ARG A 82 10.63 -13.99 19.33
N GLY A 83 10.90 -13.13 20.31
CA GLY A 83 12.12 -12.33 20.36
C GLY A 83 12.08 -11.07 19.49
N ALA A 84 10.88 -10.64 19.06
CA ALA A 84 10.73 -9.39 18.31
C ALA A 84 11.39 -8.20 19.01
N PRO A 85 12.00 -7.27 18.24
CA PRO A 85 12.70 -6.12 18.78
C PRO A 85 11.73 -5.16 19.49
N ALA A 86 12.26 -4.30 20.37
CA ALA A 86 11.44 -3.28 21.04
C ALA A 86 10.94 -2.20 20.06
N SER A 87 11.74 -1.90 19.03
CA SER A 87 11.43 -0.96 17.96
C SER A 87 12.14 -1.39 16.67
N CYS A 88 11.56 -1.04 15.53
CA CYS A 88 12.16 -1.25 14.23
C CYS A 88 11.87 -0.07 13.31
N HIS A 89 12.84 0.27 12.47
CA HIS A 89 12.69 1.22 11.38
C HIS A 89 12.26 0.49 10.11
N PHE A 90 11.26 1.02 9.42
CA PHE A 90 10.74 0.49 8.17
C PHE A 90 11.00 1.48 7.05
N ASP A 91 11.59 1.00 5.97
CA ASP A 91 11.83 1.78 4.76
C ASP A 91 11.10 1.11 3.58
N TRP A 92 10.24 1.86 2.91
CA TRP A 92 9.63 1.47 1.64
C TRP A 92 10.32 2.14 0.46
N PHE A 93 10.52 1.35 -0.58
CA PHE A 93 11.07 1.79 -1.85
C PHE A 93 10.22 1.25 -3.00
N TYR A 94 10.40 1.83 -4.18
CA TYR A 94 10.05 1.17 -5.43
C TYR A 94 11.26 1.12 -6.36
N THR A 95 11.28 0.11 -7.23
CA THR A 95 12.24 0.00 -8.32
C THR A 95 11.51 0.35 -9.62
N ALA A 96 11.93 1.44 -10.25
CA ALA A 96 11.39 1.89 -11.53
C ALA A 96 11.76 0.92 -12.68
N PRO A 97 11.11 1.00 -13.86
CA PRO A 97 11.37 0.07 -14.95
C PRO A 97 12.81 0.09 -15.50
N ASP A 98 13.54 1.19 -15.29
CA ASP A 98 14.94 1.34 -15.62
C ASP A 98 15.90 0.67 -14.60
N GLY A 99 15.35 0.10 -13.53
CA GLY A 99 16.09 -0.53 -12.44
C GLY A 99 16.51 0.44 -11.33
N THR A 100 16.18 1.73 -11.44
CA THR A 100 16.51 2.74 -10.42
C THR A 100 15.63 2.55 -9.18
N ARG A 101 16.26 2.53 -8.00
CA ARG A 101 15.57 2.44 -6.71
C ARG A 101 15.23 3.85 -6.18
N HIS A 102 13.99 4.03 -5.76
CA HIS A 102 13.47 5.30 -5.24
C HIS A 102 12.80 5.10 -3.88
N PRO A 103 13.04 5.97 -2.89
CA PRO A 103 12.33 5.92 -1.62
C PRO A 103 10.85 6.29 -1.79
N MET A 104 9.98 5.73 -0.94
CA MET A 104 8.55 6.04 -0.88
C MET A 104 8.19 6.65 0.48
N VAL A 105 8.36 5.87 1.54
CA VAL A 105 8.03 6.26 2.91
C VAL A 105 8.91 5.52 3.89
N SER A 106 9.31 6.18 4.97
CA SER A 106 9.93 5.51 6.12
C SER A 106 9.24 5.91 7.42
N PHE A 107 9.30 5.02 8.40
CA PHE A 107 8.71 5.26 9.71
C PHE A 107 9.30 4.31 10.75
N ASP A 108 9.18 4.69 12.02
CA ASP A 108 9.50 3.81 13.14
C ASP A 108 8.21 3.20 13.70
N MET A 109 8.30 1.94 14.09
CA MET A 109 7.25 1.28 14.88
C MET A 109 7.85 0.67 16.13
N THR A 110 7.03 0.58 17.18
CA THR A 110 7.42 -0.06 18.44
C THR A 110 6.49 -1.23 18.73
N ARG A 111 7.03 -2.26 19.38
CA ARG A 111 6.23 -3.41 19.84
C ARG A 111 5.10 -3.00 20.78
N ALA A 112 5.31 -1.93 21.56
CA ALA A 112 4.28 -1.41 22.46
C ALA A 112 3.15 -0.68 21.73
N ALA A 113 3.42 -0.06 20.58
CA ALA A 113 2.40 0.56 19.73
C ALA A 113 1.64 -0.52 18.95
N ASP A 114 2.35 -1.49 18.38
CA ASP A 114 1.77 -2.68 17.72
C ASP A 114 0.74 -3.40 18.61
N ALA A 115 1.08 -3.64 19.87
CA ALA A 115 0.21 -4.31 20.82
C ALA A 115 -1.08 -3.54 21.20
N ARG A 116 -1.19 -2.25 20.84
CA ARG A 116 -2.37 -1.41 21.11
C ARG A 116 -3.32 -1.31 19.91
N ILE A 117 -2.89 -1.75 18.74
CA ILE A 117 -3.71 -1.72 17.53
C ILE A 117 -4.73 -2.86 17.59
N ASP A 118 -6.00 -2.55 17.28
CA ASP A 118 -7.01 -3.57 17.02
C ASP A 118 -6.84 -4.10 15.60
N TRP A 119 -5.94 -5.06 15.43
CA TRP A 119 -5.63 -5.67 14.14
C TRP A 119 -6.81 -6.37 13.48
N ALA A 120 -7.81 -6.79 14.26
CA ALA A 120 -8.99 -7.47 13.72
C ALA A 120 -9.97 -6.50 13.02
N HIS A 121 -9.91 -5.22 13.36
CA HIS A 121 -10.79 -4.18 12.81
C HIS A 121 -10.03 -2.98 12.25
N LEU A 122 -8.77 -3.20 11.84
CA LEU A 122 -7.92 -2.17 11.29
C LEU A 122 -8.52 -1.66 9.97
N ARG A 123 -8.76 -0.34 9.87
CA ARG A 123 -9.18 0.29 8.61
C ARG A 123 -7.96 0.73 7.81
N PHE A 124 -8.18 0.95 6.52
CA PHE A 124 -7.17 1.49 5.63
C PHE A 124 -6.58 2.79 6.18
N GLY A 125 -5.25 2.84 6.35
CA GLY A 125 -4.52 3.99 6.86
C GLY A 125 -4.45 4.12 8.40
N ASP A 126 -5.22 3.36 9.18
CA ASP A 126 -5.28 3.51 10.65
C ASP A 126 -3.93 3.26 11.34
N MET A 127 -3.08 2.39 10.77
CA MET A 127 -1.76 2.10 11.31
C MET A 127 -0.87 3.36 11.36
N ALA A 128 -1.07 4.32 10.45
CA ALA A 128 -0.24 5.53 10.37
C ALA A 128 -0.21 6.31 11.69
N ALA A 129 -1.33 6.35 12.42
CA ALA A 129 -1.44 7.05 13.71
C ALA A 129 -0.62 6.39 14.83
N ALA A 130 -0.24 5.12 14.67
CA ALA A 130 0.60 4.39 15.62
C ALA A 130 2.10 4.47 15.28
N THR A 131 2.44 4.92 14.07
CA THR A 131 3.85 5.07 13.65
C THR A 131 4.52 6.29 14.30
N ARG A 132 5.85 6.31 14.28
CA ARG A 132 6.67 7.44 14.75
C ARG A 132 7.58 7.90 13.62
N ASN A 133 7.90 9.20 13.64
CA ASN A 133 8.80 9.83 12.67
C ASN A 133 8.49 9.47 11.19
N PRO A 134 7.22 9.48 10.74
CA PRO A 134 6.93 9.16 9.35
C PRO A 134 7.56 10.21 8.43
N VAL A 135 8.28 9.74 7.41
CA VAL A 135 8.86 10.56 6.35
C VAL A 135 8.34 10.03 5.02
N ILE A 136 7.57 10.84 4.31
CA ILE A 136 7.15 10.54 2.94
C ILE A 136 8.17 11.20 2.00
N ASP A 137 8.69 10.46 1.01
CA ASP A 137 9.62 11.03 0.04
C ASP A 137 8.91 12.10 -0.82
N PRO A 138 9.43 13.34 -0.90
CA PRO A 138 8.74 14.42 -1.61
C PRO A 138 8.55 14.17 -3.11
N ARG A 139 9.46 13.42 -3.75
CA ARG A 139 9.33 13.14 -5.19
C ARG A 139 8.26 12.09 -5.42
N PHE A 140 8.24 11.05 -4.58
CA PHE A 140 7.19 10.04 -4.63
C PHE A 140 5.81 10.66 -4.33
N ASP A 141 5.71 11.50 -3.30
CA ASP A 141 4.47 12.21 -2.98
C ASP A 141 3.98 13.09 -4.14
N ALA A 142 4.87 13.81 -4.81
CA ALA A 142 4.52 14.61 -5.98
C ALA A 142 3.98 13.74 -7.14
N LEU A 143 4.56 12.55 -7.38
CA LEU A 143 4.08 11.61 -8.38
C LEU A 143 2.68 11.08 -8.02
N VAL A 144 2.49 10.64 -6.78
CA VAL A 144 1.19 10.14 -6.29
C VAL A 144 0.11 11.22 -6.39
N ASN A 145 0.42 12.46 -6.00
CA ASN A 145 -0.52 13.57 -6.06
C ASN A 145 -0.87 13.94 -7.51
N GLN A 146 0.12 13.99 -8.40
CA GLN A 146 -0.13 14.24 -9.83
C GLN A 146 -1.03 13.16 -10.43
N GLU A 147 -0.72 11.89 -10.18
CA GLU A 147 -1.50 10.76 -10.65
C GLU A 147 -2.93 10.74 -10.09
N THR A 148 -3.11 11.13 -8.82
CA THR A 148 -4.42 11.25 -8.19
C THR A 148 -5.29 12.31 -8.88
N VAL A 149 -4.69 13.46 -9.22
CA VAL A 149 -5.37 14.52 -9.97
C VAL A 149 -5.73 14.02 -11.37
N ASP A 150 -4.82 13.34 -12.06
CA ASP A 150 -5.05 12.83 -13.41
C ASP A 150 -6.17 11.79 -13.45
N VAL A 151 -6.23 10.86 -12.48
CA VAL A 151 -7.36 9.93 -12.29
C VAL A 151 -8.65 10.67 -12.06
N THR A 152 -8.66 11.66 -11.16
CA THR A 152 -9.87 12.41 -10.82
C THR A 152 -10.41 13.14 -12.06
N ILE A 153 -9.52 13.72 -12.87
CA ILE A 153 -9.88 14.36 -14.15
C ILE A 153 -10.36 13.32 -15.16
N ALA A 154 -9.69 12.17 -15.30
CA ALA A 154 -10.08 11.11 -16.23
C ALA A 154 -11.46 10.52 -15.89
N LEU A 155 -11.71 10.25 -14.60
CA LEU A 155 -13.00 9.79 -14.09
C LEU A 155 -14.08 10.87 -14.23
N GLY A 156 -13.74 12.15 -14.01
CA GLY A 156 -14.68 13.26 -14.21
C GLY A 156 -15.01 13.55 -15.68
N ARG A 157 -14.12 13.18 -16.61
CA ARG A 157 -14.34 13.26 -18.07
C ARG A 157 -15.04 12.05 -18.64
N ALA A 158 -14.98 10.90 -17.98
CA ALA A 158 -15.85 9.77 -18.26
C ALA A 158 -17.27 10.18 -17.81
N THR A 159 -18.08 10.66 -18.75
CA THR A 159 -19.41 11.24 -18.47
C THR A 159 -20.29 10.29 -17.64
N PRO A 160 -20.97 10.79 -16.59
CA PRO A 160 -21.91 10.02 -15.76
C PRO A 160 -23.32 10.03 -16.36
N ASP A 161 -23.51 9.52 -17.59
CA ASP A 161 -24.83 9.57 -18.24
C ASP A 161 -25.50 8.21 -18.52
N THR A 162 -25.02 7.10 -17.94
CA THR A 162 -25.86 5.87 -17.95
C THR A 162 -25.81 4.93 -16.75
N ASP A 163 -24.75 4.79 -15.95
CA ASP A 163 -24.68 3.64 -15.03
C ASP A 163 -24.00 3.89 -13.66
N LEU A 164 -24.27 5.03 -13.02
CA LEU A 164 -24.13 5.08 -11.57
C LEU A 164 -25.48 4.69 -10.95
N PRO A 165 -25.59 3.54 -10.23
CA PRO A 165 -26.81 3.25 -9.50
C PRO A 165 -27.06 4.41 -8.52
N PRO A 166 -28.31 4.89 -8.40
CA PRO A 166 -28.61 6.02 -7.53
C PRO A 166 -28.11 5.72 -6.11
N PRO A 167 -27.61 6.73 -5.38
CA PRO A 167 -27.20 6.55 -3.99
C PRO A 167 -28.33 5.86 -3.25
N SER A 168 -28.05 4.69 -2.68
CA SER A 168 -29.09 3.93 -2.01
C SER A 168 -29.60 4.77 -0.84
N ASN A 169 -30.91 5.01 -0.82
CA ASN A 169 -31.58 5.54 0.36
C ASN A 169 -31.65 4.42 1.42
N ALA A 170 -30.50 3.91 1.87
CA ALA A 170 -30.40 3.09 3.06
C ALA A 170 -30.55 4.01 4.28
N GLY A 171 -31.77 4.49 4.51
CA GLY A 171 -32.04 5.37 5.65
C GLY A 171 -33.32 6.20 5.54
N LYS A 172 -34.46 5.60 5.18
CA LYS A 172 -35.79 6.15 5.51
C LYS A 172 -36.85 5.04 5.40
N GLY A 173 -37.33 4.55 6.54
CA GLY A 173 -38.48 3.65 6.57
C GLY A 173 -38.57 2.72 7.79
N ALA A 174 -38.41 3.24 9.00
CA ALA A 174 -39.02 2.63 10.17
C ALA A 174 -40.07 3.61 10.69
N ARG A 175 -41.33 3.38 10.30
CA ARG A 175 -42.55 3.73 11.03
C ARG A 175 -43.69 2.90 10.51
#